data_AF-A0AAD7I9W2-F1
#
_entry.id   AF-A0AAD7I9W2-F1
#
_cell.length_a   1.000
_cell.length_b   1.000
_cell.length_c   1.000
_cell.angle_alpha   90.00
_cell.angle_beta   90.00
_cell.angle_gamma   90.00
#
_symmetry.space_group_name_H-M   'P 1'
#
loop_
_entity.id
_entity.type
_entity.pdbx_description
1 polymer ?
#
loop_
_entity_poly.entity_id
_entity_poly.type
_entity_poly.pdbx_seq_one_letter_code
_entity_poly.pdbx_strand_id
1 'polypeptide(L)'
;EQEHKEVKAFYQRTNKNDAVGQITQLERREAALQKITRDKNDAARIPPIATVEEPLAPVPDAPGGKRKRRAQASAKTVSPFLDFVESESLPYTPPEVHFHISMSRNFHCNLPTWLGEHAGDPAVAVSLIAYLEN
;
A
#
# COMPACT_ATOMS: atom_id res chain seq x y z
N GLU A 1 -12.59 -31.33 0.35
CA GLU A 1 -11.16 -30.99 0.55
C GLU A 1 -10.91 -29.52 0.92
N GLN A 2 -11.72 -28.57 0.44
CA GLN A 2 -11.49 -27.13 0.63
C GLN A 2 -11.63 -26.69 2.09
N GLU A 3 -12.66 -27.16 2.78
CA GLU A 3 -12.89 -26.90 4.22
C GLU A 3 -11.70 -27.33 5.09
N HIS A 4 -11.08 -28.46 4.78
CA HIS A 4 -9.90 -28.93 5.52
C HIS A 4 -8.68 -28.01 5.32
N LYS A 5 -8.53 -27.37 4.16
CA LYS A 5 -7.47 -26.39 3.91
C LYS A 5 -7.72 -25.11 4.71
N GLU A 6 -8.97 -24.66 4.78
CA GLU A 6 -9.39 -23.49 5.54
C GLU A 6 -9.14 -23.68 7.03
N VAL A 7 -9.63 -24.79 7.60
CA VAL A 7 -9.41 -25.13 9.01
C VAL A 7 -7.92 -25.23 9.34
N LYS A 8 -7.12 -25.84 8.46
CA LYS A 8 -5.67 -25.97 8.66
C LYS A 8 -4.95 -24.62 8.62
N ALA A 9 -5.42 -23.66 7.83
CA ALA A 9 -4.85 -22.31 7.78
C ALA A 9 -5.04 -21.55 9.11
N PHE A 10 -6.16 -21.77 9.81
CA PHE A 10 -6.37 -21.21 11.15
C PHE A 10 -5.40 -21.82 12.16
N TYR A 11 -5.27 -23.15 12.20
CA TYR A 11 -4.34 -23.81 13.13
C TYR A 11 -2.86 -23.50 12.88
N GLN A 12 -2.47 -23.13 11.66
CA GLN A 12 -1.12 -22.64 11.37
C GLN A 12 -0.82 -21.28 12.01
N ARG A 13 -1.86 -20.48 12.28
CA ARG A 13 -1.76 -19.10 12.78
C ARG A 13 -2.09 -18.98 14.27
N THR A 14 -2.41 -20.09 14.93
CA THR A 14 -2.75 -20.10 16.36
C THR A 14 -1.71 -20.85 17.19
N ASN A 15 -1.61 -20.46 18.45
CA ASN A 15 -0.88 -21.21 19.48
C ASN A 15 -1.85 -22.11 20.26
N LYS A 16 -1.32 -23.14 20.94
CA LYS A 16 -2.06 -24.06 21.81
C LYS A 16 -2.71 -23.36 23.01
N ASN A 17 -2.17 -22.22 23.43
CA ASN A 17 -2.73 -21.42 24.50
C ASN A 17 -3.89 -20.58 23.93
N ASP A 18 -5.12 -20.85 24.37
CA ASP A 18 -6.34 -20.17 23.90
C ASP A 18 -6.53 -20.18 22.37
N ALA A 19 -6.48 -21.38 21.78
CA ALA A 19 -6.67 -21.55 20.35
C ALA A 19 -8.07 -21.08 19.88
N VAL A 20 -9.11 -21.26 20.70
CA VAL A 20 -10.50 -20.91 20.35
C VAL A 20 -10.64 -19.39 20.20
N GLY A 21 -10.17 -18.60 21.18
CA GLY A 21 -10.22 -17.14 21.11
C GLY A 21 -9.46 -16.60 19.89
N GLN A 22 -8.29 -17.16 19.59
CA GLN A 22 -7.49 -16.77 18.44
C GLN A 22 -8.17 -17.10 17.11
N ILE A 23 -8.78 -18.29 16.98
CA ILE A 23 -9.55 -18.67 15.79
C ILE A 23 -10.72 -17.69 15.58
N THR A 24 -11.49 -17.41 16.63
CA THR A 24 -12.62 -16.46 16.55
C THR A 24 -12.16 -15.06 16.13
N GLN A 25 -11.00 -14.60 16.60
CA GLN A 25 -10.46 -13.29 16.19
C GLN A 25 -10.04 -13.29 14.72
N LEU A 26 -9.41 -14.37 14.24
CA LEU A 26 -9.03 -14.53 12.84
C LEU A 26 -10.26 -14.56 11.93
N GLU A 27 -11.30 -15.30 12.30
CA GLU A 27 -12.56 -15.36 11.55
C GLU A 27 -13.22 -13.97 11.44
N ARG A 28 -13.32 -13.25 12.57
CA ARG A 28 -13.85 -11.87 12.59
C ARG A 28 -13.05 -10.93 11.70
N ARG A 29 -11.72 -11.06 11.71
CA ARG A 29 -10.82 -10.27 10.87
C ARG A 29 -11.03 -10.58 9.39
N GLU A 30 -11.12 -11.85 9.02
CA GLU A 30 -11.36 -12.26 7.63
C GLU A 30 -12.72 -11.77 7.12
N ALA A 31 -13.77 -11.88 7.95
CA ALA A 31 -15.10 -11.33 7.62
C ALA A 31 -15.07 -9.81 7.40
N ALA A 32 -14.34 -9.06 8.23
CA ALA A 32 -14.20 -7.62 8.06
C ALA A 32 -13.47 -7.25 6.75
N LEU A 33 -12.40 -7.98 6.40
CA LEU A 33 -11.68 -7.77 5.14
C LEU A 33 -12.55 -8.09 3.93
N GLN A 34 -13.32 -9.18 3.97
CA GLN A 34 -14.26 -9.55 2.91
C GLN A 34 -15.36 -8.50 2.73
N LYS A 35 -15.84 -7.90 3.82
CA LYS A 35 -16.79 -6.79 3.74
C LYS A 35 -16.18 -5.58 3.03
N ILE A 36 -14.96 -5.18 3.40
CA ILE A 36 -14.27 -4.05 2.77
C ILE A 36 -14.03 -4.30 1.27
N THR A 37 -13.62 -5.52 0.88
CA THR A 37 -13.43 -5.84 -0.54
C THR A 37 -14.74 -5.82 -1.31
N ARG A 38 -15.83 -6.31 -0.71
CA ARG A 38 -17.17 -6.22 -1.29
C ARG A 38 -17.62 -4.77 -1.47
N ASP A 39 -17.52 -3.95 -0.44
CA ASP A 39 -17.93 -2.54 -0.48
C ASP A 39 -17.15 -1.76 -1.56
N LYS A 40 -15.84 -2.06 -1.71
CA LYS A 40 -15.01 -1.51 -2.81
C LYS A 40 -15.48 -1.94 -4.20
N ASN A 41 -15.83 -3.21 -4.37
CA ASN A 41 -16.31 -3.73 -5.65
C ASN A 41 -17.69 -3.16 -6.01
N ASP A 42 -18.57 -2.97 -5.03
CA ASP A 42 -19.90 -2.39 -5.23
C ASP A 42 -19.78 -0.89 -5.59
N ALA A 43 -18.85 -0.15 -4.97
CA ALA A 43 -18.54 1.24 -5.35
C ALA A 43 -18.01 1.36 -6.78
N ALA A 44 -17.22 0.38 -7.25
CA ALA A 44 -16.72 0.34 -8.63
C ALA A 44 -17.81 -0.02 -9.66
N ARG A 45 -18.96 -0.56 -9.23
CA ARG A 45 -20.03 -1.03 -10.11
C ARG A 45 -21.10 0.05 -10.39
N ILE A 46 -21.13 1.16 -9.65
CA ILE A 46 -22.02 2.29 -9.94
C ILE A 46 -21.40 3.09 -11.10
N PRO A 47 -21.99 3.10 -12.31
CA PRO A 47 -21.48 3.95 -13.39
C PRO A 47 -21.67 5.43 -13.04
N PRO A 48 -20.72 6.31 -13.38
CA PRO A 48 -20.92 7.75 -13.27
C PRO A 48 -22.11 8.14 -14.16
N ILE A 49 -23.07 8.86 -13.58
CA ILE A 49 -24.24 9.40 -14.27
C ILE A 49 -23.76 10.18 -15.49
N ALA A 50 -24.23 9.77 -16.68
CA ALA A 50 -23.82 10.29 -17.97
C ALA A 50 -24.04 11.81 -18.07
N THR A 51 -22.96 12.60 -18.02
CA THR A 51 -22.92 13.93 -18.62
C THR A 51 -22.82 13.76 -20.13
N VAL A 52 -23.91 14.10 -20.81
CA VAL A 52 -24.00 14.15 -22.27
C VAL A 52 -23.33 15.45 -22.71
N GLU A 53 -22.13 15.39 -23.29
CA GLU A 53 -21.64 16.46 -24.17
C GLU A 53 -21.17 15.86 -25.51
N GLU A 54 -21.77 16.41 -26.55
CA GLU A 54 -21.66 16.09 -27.97
C GLU A 54 -20.36 16.70 -28.57
N PRO A 55 -19.81 16.13 -29.67
CA PRO A 55 -18.45 16.39 -30.13
C PRO A 55 -18.37 17.45 -31.24
N LEU A 56 -17.35 18.32 -31.19
CA LEU A 56 -16.91 19.10 -32.35
C LEU A 56 -15.44 18.82 -32.67
N ALA A 57 -15.21 18.48 -33.94
CA ALA A 57 -13.99 17.87 -34.46
C ALA A 57 -12.93 18.91 -34.90
N PRO A 58 -11.92 18.57 -35.72
CA PRO A 58 -10.50 18.75 -35.40
C PRO A 58 -9.83 19.88 -36.20
N VAL A 59 -8.68 20.39 -35.72
CA VAL A 59 -7.81 21.24 -36.55
C VAL A 59 -6.40 20.63 -36.61
N PRO A 60 -5.90 20.30 -37.82
CA PRO A 60 -4.53 19.87 -38.04
C PRO A 60 -3.60 21.08 -38.17
N ASP A 61 -2.33 20.92 -37.79
CA ASP A 61 -1.20 21.37 -38.62
C ASP A 61 0.12 20.81 -38.07
N ALA A 62 0.83 20.08 -38.94
CA ALA A 62 2.24 19.69 -38.82
C ALA A 62 3.10 20.83 -39.44
N PRO A 63 4.44 20.95 -39.23
CA PRO A 63 5.38 19.89 -39.62
C PRO A 63 6.72 19.77 -38.83
N GLY A 64 7.31 18.58 -38.91
CA GLY A 64 8.71 18.37 -39.29
C GLY A 64 9.85 18.80 -38.35
N GLY A 65 10.52 17.82 -37.73
CA GLY A 65 11.87 18.02 -37.17
C GLY A 65 12.55 16.72 -36.76
N LYS A 66 13.24 16.04 -37.69
CA LYS A 66 14.08 14.87 -37.37
C LYS A 66 15.33 15.32 -36.60
N ARG A 67 15.33 15.16 -35.27
CA ARG A 67 16.52 15.33 -34.43
C ARG A 67 17.08 13.97 -34.02
N LYS A 68 18.25 13.67 -34.58
CA LYS A 68 19.14 12.53 -34.28
C LYS A 68 19.55 12.60 -32.80
N ARG A 69 18.96 11.76 -31.94
CA ARG A 69 19.37 11.65 -30.52
C ARG A 69 20.66 10.84 -30.45
N ARG A 70 21.75 11.55 -30.16
CA ARG A 70 23.06 11.02 -29.74
C ARG A 70 22.83 10.13 -28.52
N ALA A 71 23.36 8.90 -28.53
CA ALA A 71 23.30 7.98 -27.40
C ALA A 71 23.88 8.66 -26.16
N GLN A 72 23.01 8.98 -25.20
CA GLN A 72 23.43 9.44 -23.89
C GLN A 72 23.79 8.20 -23.09
N ALA A 73 25.02 8.20 -22.55
CA ALA A 73 25.52 7.20 -21.63
C ALA A 73 24.46 6.90 -20.57
N SER A 74 24.19 5.61 -20.35
CA SER A 74 23.22 5.13 -19.38
C SER A 74 23.54 5.74 -18.02
N ALA A 75 22.72 6.69 -17.58
CA ALA A 75 22.68 7.10 -16.19
C ALA A 75 22.51 5.82 -15.38
N LYS A 76 23.47 5.54 -14.46
CA LYS A 76 23.30 4.47 -13.49
C LYS A 76 22.02 4.77 -12.73
N THR A 77 20.98 4.00 -13.00
CA THR A 77 19.77 3.96 -12.20
C THR A 77 20.23 3.74 -10.76
N VAL A 78 20.14 4.78 -9.93
CA VAL A 78 20.32 4.65 -8.49
C VAL A 78 19.13 3.81 -8.04
N SER A 79 19.35 2.51 -7.98
CA SER A 79 18.42 1.57 -7.39
C SER A 79 18.36 1.90 -5.90
N PRO A 80 17.16 2.10 -5.31
CA PRO A 80 17.03 2.23 -3.85
C PRO A 80 17.30 0.89 -3.13
N PHE A 81 17.57 -0.19 -3.87
CA PHE A 81 17.96 -1.47 -3.33
C PHE A 81 19.49 -1.56 -3.29
N LEU A 82 20.03 -1.67 -2.07
CA LEU A 82 21.40 -2.13 -1.82
C LEU A 82 21.51 -3.58 -2.29
N ASP A 83 22.58 -3.91 -3.02
CA ASP A 83 22.87 -5.29 -3.36
C ASP A 83 23.15 -6.09 -2.08
N PHE A 84 22.75 -7.36 -2.06
CA PHE A 84 22.95 -8.23 -0.89
C PHE A 84 24.42 -8.31 -0.44
N VAL A 85 25.34 -8.16 -1.40
CA VAL A 85 26.80 -8.15 -1.18
C VAL A 85 27.28 -6.84 -0.56
N GLU A 86 26.54 -5.75 -0.73
CA GLU A 86 26.84 -4.42 -0.15
C GLU A 86 26.16 -4.22 1.22
N SER A 87 25.68 -5.30 1.86
CA SER A 87 25.11 -5.22 3.21
C SER A 87 26.12 -4.62 4.19
N GLU A 88 25.76 -3.47 4.76
CA GLU A 88 26.57 -2.73 5.71
C GLU A 88 26.95 -3.62 6.89
N SER A 89 28.25 -3.69 7.21
CA SER A 89 28.74 -4.50 8.32
C SER A 89 28.23 -3.93 9.65
N LEU A 90 27.22 -4.59 10.22
CA LEU A 90 26.70 -4.21 11.52
C LEU A 90 27.77 -4.38 12.62
N PRO A 91 27.79 -3.48 13.62
CA PRO A 91 28.66 -3.67 14.78
C PRO A 91 28.34 -5.00 15.47
N TYR A 92 29.38 -5.67 15.96
CA TYR A 92 29.23 -6.90 16.72
C TYR A 92 28.24 -6.68 17.87
N THR A 93 27.13 -7.42 17.83
CA THR A 93 26.10 -7.35 18.87
C THR A 93 26.09 -8.70 19.59
N PRO A 94 26.49 -8.75 20.88
CA PRO A 94 26.47 -9.99 21.64
C PRO A 94 25.03 -10.57 21.66
N PRO A 95 24.87 -11.90 21.65
CA PRO A 95 23.56 -12.55 21.50
C PRO A 95 22.57 -12.17 22.61
N GLU A 96 23.06 -11.81 23.80
CA GLU A 96 22.27 -11.33 24.93
C GLU A 96 21.67 -9.92 24.70
N VAL A 97 22.19 -9.15 23.73
CA VAL A 97 21.82 -7.75 23.44
C VAL A 97 21.39 -7.59 21.97
N HIS A 98 21.10 -8.69 21.27
CA HIS A 98 20.74 -8.69 19.84
C HIS A 98 19.45 -7.91 19.54
N PHE A 99 18.63 -7.68 20.56
CA PHE A 99 17.37 -6.97 20.44
C PHE A 99 17.54 -5.51 20.87
N HIS A 100 17.80 -4.63 19.91
CA HIS A 100 17.55 -3.20 20.06
C HIS A 100 16.05 -2.91 19.96
N ILE A 101 15.26 -3.46 20.89
CA ILE A 101 13.84 -3.12 21.01
C ILE A 101 13.77 -1.91 21.92
N SER A 102 13.42 -0.75 21.36
CA SER A 102 13.01 0.38 22.17
C SER A 102 11.82 -0.05 23.02
N MET A 103 11.81 0.32 24.31
CA MET A 103 10.65 0.07 25.17
C MET A 103 9.46 0.81 24.57
N SER A 104 8.59 0.08 23.87
CA SER A 104 7.48 0.71 23.15
C SER A 104 6.53 1.34 24.16
N ARG A 105 6.38 2.66 24.07
CA ARG A 105 5.29 3.38 24.71
C ARG A 105 4.25 3.63 23.65
N ASN A 106 3.14 2.89 23.73
CA ASN A 106 2.02 3.08 22.84
C ASN A 106 1.27 4.36 23.25
N PHE A 107 1.36 5.40 22.44
CA PHE A 107 0.56 6.60 22.58
C PHE A 107 -0.70 6.42 21.73
N HIS A 108 -1.86 6.56 22.37
CA HIS A 108 -3.13 6.53 21.65
C HIS A 108 -3.26 7.85 20.88
N CYS A 109 -3.40 7.78 19.57
CA CYS A 109 -3.73 8.94 18.74
C CYS A 109 -5.11 8.74 18.11
N ASN A 110 -5.95 9.78 18.19
CA ASN A 110 -7.21 9.83 17.46
C ASN A 110 -6.92 10.35 16.05
N LEU A 111 -6.98 9.46 15.05
CA LEU A 111 -6.65 9.81 13.66
C LEU A 111 -7.48 11.00 13.13
N PRO A 112 -8.82 11.04 13.31
CA PRO A 112 -9.63 12.20 12.92
C PRO A 112 -9.16 13.53 13.51
N THR A 113 -8.85 13.56 14.81
CA THR A 113 -8.32 14.77 15.47
C THR A 113 -6.96 15.15 14.92
N TRP A 114 -6.06 14.19 14.77
CA TRP A 114 -4.73 14.40 14.22
C TRP A 114 -4.78 14.94 12.78
N LEU A 115 -5.67 14.41 11.93
CA LEU A 115 -5.87 14.90 10.57
C LEU A 115 -6.43 16.33 10.55
N GLY A 116 -7.33 16.67 11.47
CA GLY A 116 -7.84 18.04 11.61
C GLY A 116 -6.74 19.03 12.00
N GLU A 117 -5.84 18.63 12.90
CA GLU A 117 -4.67 19.42 13.29
C GLU A 117 -3.67 19.62 12.14
N HIS A 118 -3.58 18.66 11.21
CA HIS A 118 -2.63 18.65 10.10
C HIS A 118 -3.29 18.93 8.73
N ALA A 119 -4.48 19.52 8.70
CA ALA A 119 -5.23 19.76 7.47
C ALA A 119 -4.51 20.68 6.45
N GLY A 120 -3.55 21.49 6.90
CA GLY A 120 -2.72 22.36 6.05
C GLY A 120 -1.42 21.71 5.55
N ASP A 121 -1.13 20.47 5.95
CA ASP A 121 0.08 19.76 5.52
C ASP A 121 -0.11 19.22 4.09
N PRO A 122 0.75 19.61 3.12
CA PRO A 122 0.73 19.06 1.77
C PRO A 122 0.79 17.53 1.73
N ALA A 123 1.49 16.89 2.69
CA ALA A 123 1.57 15.44 2.77
C ALA A 123 0.21 14.78 3.10
N VAL A 124 -0.68 15.50 3.79
CA VAL A 124 -2.05 15.06 4.12
C VAL A 124 -3.03 15.41 2.99
N ALA A 125 -2.78 16.51 2.26
CA ALA A 125 -3.64 16.95 1.16
C ALA A 125 -3.50 16.12 -0.13
N VAL A 126 -2.31 15.54 -0.38
CA VAL A 126 -2.00 14.85 -1.65
C VAL A 126 -2.70 13.49 -1.80
N SER A 127 -3.32 12.95 -0.75
CA SER A 127 -3.96 11.62 -0.80
C SER A 127 -5.18 11.53 -1.73
N LEU A 128 -5.72 12.65 -2.21
CA LEU A 128 -6.86 12.65 -3.14
C LEU A 128 -6.49 13.06 -4.58
N ILE A 129 -5.42 13.84 -4.78
CA ILE A 129 -5.03 14.31 -6.12
C ILE A 129 -4.23 13.23 -6.87
N ALA A 130 -3.40 12.44 -6.19
CA ALA A 130 -2.59 11.40 -6.82
C ALA A 130 -3.38 10.18 -7.35
N TYR A 131 -4.65 10.02 -6.95
CA TYR A 131 -5.52 8.93 -7.42
C TYR A 131 -6.35 9.28 -8.66
N LEU A 132 -6.31 10.54 -9.13
CA LEU A 132 -7.07 11.00 -10.29
C LEU A 132 -6.26 11.13 -11.58
N GLU A 133 -4.98 10.76 -11.56
CA GLU A 133 -4.08 10.83 -12.73
C GLU A 133 -3.61 9.45 -13.26
N ASN A 134 -4.31 8.35 -12.96
CA ASN A 134 -4.05 7.02 -13.57
C ASN A 134 -5.30 6.42 -14.20
#